data_AF-A0A849SL97-F1
#
_entry.id   AF-A0A849SL97-F1
#
_cell.length_a   1.000
_cell.length_b   1.000
_cell.length_c   1.000
_cell.angle_alpha   90.00
_cell.angle_beta   90.00
_cell.angle_gamma   90.00
#
_symmetry.space_group_name_H-M   'P 1'
#
loop_
_entity.id
_entity.type
_entity.pdbx_description
1 polymer ?
#
loop_
_entity_poly.entity_id
_entity_poly.type
_entity_poly.pdbx_seq_one_letter_code
_entity_poly.pdbx_strand_id
1 'polypeptide(L)'
;MFLLFALLSGNAVAANPQLVFETNRGNFIVELYPEKAPKTVANFMKYVESGFYKDTIFHRVINHFMIQGGGFNADMSEKQT
;
A
#
# COMPACT_ATOMS: atom_id res chain seq x y z
N MET A 1 -20.14 22.77 -43.28
CA MET A 1 -19.35 23.39 -42.21
C MET A 1 -19.13 22.33 -41.13
N PHE A 2 -18.12 21.48 -41.28
CA PHE A 2 -17.83 20.39 -40.34
C PHE A 2 -17.03 20.95 -39.16
N LEU A 3 -17.68 21.18 -38.02
CA LEU A 3 -16.97 21.48 -36.78
C LEU A 3 -16.51 20.17 -36.14
N LEU A 4 -15.24 19.86 -36.33
CA LEU A 4 -14.51 18.78 -35.66
C LEU A 4 -14.21 19.24 -34.22
N PHE A 5 -14.97 18.75 -33.25
CA PHE A 5 -14.63 18.92 -31.83
C PHE A 5 -13.49 17.95 -31.49
N ALA A 6 -12.26 18.45 -31.51
CA ALA A 6 -11.11 17.73 -30.97
C ALA A 6 -11.23 17.67 -29.45
N LEU A 7 -11.57 16.49 -28.91
CA LEU A 7 -11.48 16.21 -27.48
C LEU A 7 -10.00 16.20 -27.09
N LEU A 8 -9.55 17.29 -26.48
CA LEU A 8 -8.30 17.34 -25.73
C LEU A 8 -8.47 16.47 -24.48
N SER A 9 -8.17 15.19 -24.60
CA SER A 9 -7.99 14.30 -23.44
C SER A 9 -6.72 14.72 -22.71
N GLY A 10 -6.83 15.69 -21.81
CA GLY A 10 -5.79 15.98 -20.85
C GLY A 10 -5.59 14.76 -19.95
N ASN A 11 -4.42 14.12 -20.04
CA ASN A 11 -4.03 13.09 -19.08
C ASN A 11 -3.84 13.79 -17.72
N ALA A 12 -4.86 13.75 -16.86
CA ALA A 12 -4.69 14.08 -15.47
C ALA A 12 -3.85 12.99 -14.84
N VAL A 13 -2.60 13.30 -14.47
CA VAL A 13 -1.78 12.42 -13.65
C VAL A 13 -2.40 12.44 -12.26
N ALA A 14 -3.18 11.40 -11.93
CA ALA A 14 -3.70 11.23 -10.59
C ALA A 14 -2.52 11.06 -9.62
N ALA A 15 -2.57 11.72 -8.46
CA ALA A 15 -1.57 11.51 -7.42
C ALA A 15 -1.59 10.06 -6.95
N ASN A 16 -0.41 9.53 -6.63
CA ASN A 16 -0.26 8.17 -6.12
C ASN A 16 -0.99 7.99 -4.78
N PRO A 17 -1.59 6.81 -4.52
CA PRO A 17 -2.19 6.51 -3.23
C PRO A 17 -1.18 6.58 -2.09
N GLN A 18 -1.55 7.23 -0.99
CA GLN A 18 -0.76 7.28 0.23
C GLN A 18 -1.56 6.68 1.40
N LEU A 19 -0.86 6.00 2.30
CA LEU A 19 -1.45 5.32 3.45
C LEU A 19 -0.62 5.61 4.71
N VAL A 20 -1.31 5.75 5.84
CA VAL A 20 -0.69 5.88 7.15
C VAL A 20 -0.58 4.50 7.78
N PHE A 21 0.62 4.13 8.21
CA PHE A 21 0.85 3.02 9.12
C PHE A 21 0.86 3.55 10.54
N GLU A 22 -0.15 3.16 11.31
CA GLU A 22 -0.20 3.41 12.75
C GLU A 22 0.53 2.30 13.48
N THR A 23 1.57 2.66 14.25
CA THR A 23 2.37 1.68 14.99
C THR A 23 2.59 2.13 16.43
N ASN A 24 2.96 1.19 17.30
CA ASN A 24 3.35 1.48 18.68
C ASN A 24 4.65 2.29 18.83
N ARG A 25 5.37 2.56 17.73
CA ARG A 25 6.58 3.39 17.69
C ARG A 25 6.36 4.72 16.96
N GLY A 26 5.11 5.06 16.64
CA GLY A 26 4.74 6.25 15.90
C GLY A 26 4.22 5.95 14.49
N ASN A 27 3.71 6.98 13.83
CA ASN A 27 3.07 6.85 12.53
C ASN A 27 4.07 7.18 11.41
N PHE A 28 3.94 6.47 10.29
CA PHE A 28 4.65 6.81 9.06
C PHE A 28 3.74 6.69 7.84
N ILE A 29 4.07 7.39 6.77
CA ILE A 29 3.29 7.41 5.53
C ILE A 29 4.05 6.61 4.47
N VAL A 30 3.32 5.80 3.71
CA VAL A 30 3.84 5.08 2.55
C VAL A 30 3.06 5.52 1.32
N GLU A 31 3.79 5.83 0.25
CA GLU A 31 3.23 6.08 -1.09
C GLU A 31 3.35 4.82 -1.94
N LEU A 32 2.26 4.46 -2.62
CA LEU A 32 2.18 3.30 -3.49
C LEU A 32 2.29 3.74 -4.96
N TYR A 33 2.84 2.88 -5.81
CA TYR A 33 3.03 3.17 -7.24
C TYR A 33 2.25 2.18 -8.11
N PRO A 34 0.92 2.35 -8.30
CA PRO A 34 0.08 1.42 -9.07
C PRO A 34 0.55 1.25 -10.50
N GLU A 35 1.08 2.32 -11.13
CA GLU A 35 1.60 2.24 -12.50
C GLU A 35 2.82 1.32 -12.63
N LYS A 36 3.61 1.17 -11.56
CA LYS A 36 4.83 0.35 -11.57
C LYS A 36 4.54 -1.10 -11.15
N ALA A 37 3.64 -1.31 -10.20
CA ALA A 37 3.32 -2.62 -9.65
C ALA A 37 1.82 -2.81 -9.43
N PRO A 38 0.99 -2.81 -10.49
CA PRO A 38 -0.47 -2.73 -10.36
C PRO A 38 -1.08 -3.90 -9.58
N LYS A 39 -0.59 -5.12 -9.82
CA LYS A 39 -1.07 -6.32 -9.14
C LYS A 39 -0.71 -6.33 -7.65
N THR A 40 0.52 -5.91 -7.34
CA THR A 40 1.02 -5.86 -5.95
C THR A 40 0.27 -4.80 -5.15
N VAL A 41 0.07 -3.62 -5.73
CA VAL A 41 -0.69 -2.55 -5.09
C VAL A 41 -2.14 -2.97 -4.87
N ALA A 42 -2.80 -3.56 -5.87
CA ALA A 42 -4.18 -4.04 -5.71
C ALA A 42 -4.30 -5.10 -4.60
N ASN A 43 -3.38 -6.06 -4.54
CA ASN A 43 -3.33 -7.08 -3.50
C ASN A 43 -3.08 -6.48 -2.11
N PHE A 44 -2.15 -5.53 -2.01
CA PHE A 44 -1.86 -4.83 -0.76
C PHE A 44 -3.07 -4.04 -0.26
N MET A 45 -3.75 -3.29 -1.15
CA MET A 45 -4.97 -2.55 -0.82
C MET A 45 -6.08 -3.46 -0.32
N LYS A 46 -6.26 -4.66 -0.90
CA LYS A 46 -7.23 -5.65 -0.42
C LYS A 46 -7.00 -6.02 1.05
N TYR A 47 -5.76 -6.21 1.48
CA TYR A 47 -5.44 -6.51 2.88
C TYR A 47 -5.60 -5.28 3.80
N VAL A 48 -5.33 -4.08 3.29
CA VAL A 48 -5.59 -2.84 4.02
C VAL A 48 -7.09 -2.67 4.27
N GLU A 49 -7.92 -2.80 3.23
CA GLU A 49 -9.37 -2.63 3.30
C GLU A 49 -10.06 -3.66 4.18
N SER A 50 -9.56 -4.91 4.21
CA SER A 50 -10.07 -5.94 5.12
C SER A 50 -9.61 -5.76 6.57
N GLY A 51 -8.70 -4.83 6.84
CA GLY A 51 -8.08 -4.65 8.16
C GLY A 51 -7.12 -5.77 8.53
N PHE A 52 -6.63 -6.55 7.56
CA PHE A 52 -5.78 -7.72 7.81
C PHE A 52 -4.50 -7.39 8.57
N TYR A 53 -3.90 -6.22 8.32
CA TYR A 53 -2.66 -5.80 8.99
C TYR A 53 -2.84 -5.34 10.43
N LYS A 54 -4.09 -5.21 10.92
CA LYS A 54 -4.35 -4.88 12.32
C LYS A 54 -3.76 -5.94 13.24
N ASP A 55 -3.13 -5.45 14.32
CA ASP A 55 -2.46 -6.23 15.36
C ASP A 55 -1.35 -7.17 14.84
N THR A 56 -0.82 -6.90 13.64
CA THR A 56 0.36 -7.59 13.12
C THR A 56 1.66 -6.98 13.66
N ILE A 57 2.72 -7.78 13.68
CA ILE A 57 4.05 -7.35 14.14
C ILE A 57 5.07 -7.29 13.00
N PHE A 58 6.11 -6.48 13.21
CA PHE A 58 7.38 -6.61 12.49
C PHE A 58 8.20 -7.74 13.13
N HIS A 59 7.99 -8.97 12.66
CA HIS A 59 8.63 -10.17 13.23
C HIS A 59 10.12 -10.28 12.89
N ARG A 60 10.63 -9.50 11.92
CA ARG A 60 12.05 -9.50 11.56
C ARG A 60 12.56 -8.08 11.34
N VAL A 61 13.57 -7.71 12.11
CA VAL A 61 14.22 -6.39 12.09
C VAL A 61 15.72 -6.59 12.00
N ILE A 62 16.35 -6.06 10.94
CA ILE A 62 17.79 -6.12 10.74
C ILE A 62 18.32 -4.71 10.60
N ASN A 63 19.23 -4.34 11.51
CA ASN A 63 19.81 -3.01 11.56
C ASN A 63 20.52 -2.67 10.23
N HIS A 64 20.32 -1.45 9.74
CA HIS A 64 20.84 -0.96 8.45
C HIS A 64 20.44 -1.79 7.21
N PHE A 65 19.34 -2.53 7.27
CA PHE A 65 18.85 -3.29 6.12
C PHE A 65 17.35 -3.13 5.92
N MET A 66 16.52 -3.78 6.75
CA MET A 66 15.08 -3.79 6.55
C MET A 66 14.31 -4.20 7.81
N ILE A 67 13.01 -3.92 7.76
CA ILE A 67 11.99 -4.50 8.63
C ILE A 67 11.00 -5.29 7.77
N GLN A 68 10.54 -6.43 8.27
CA GLN A 68 9.58 -7.30 7.60
C GLN A 68 8.44 -7.62 8.57
N GLY A 69 7.21 -7.53 8.08
CA GLY A 69 5.99 -7.69 8.88
C GLY A 69 4.78 -8.07 8.02
N GLY A 70 3.59 -7.89 8.58
CA GLY A 70 2.32 -8.03 7.87
C GLY A 70 1.74 -9.45 7.78
N GLY A 71 2.43 -10.47 8.32
CA GLY A 71 1.95 -11.86 8.28
C GLY A 71 1.83 -12.54 9.65
N PHE A 72 2.27 -11.91 10.74
CA PHE A 72 2.34 -12.55 12.05
C PHE A 72 1.66 -11.72 13.13
N ASN A 73 1.01 -12.40 14.08
CA ASN A 73 0.51 -11.82 15.33
C ASN A 73 1.64 -11.73 16.37
N ALA A 74 1.35 -11.09 17.51
CA ALA A 74 2.31 -10.91 18.60
C ALA A 74 2.85 -12.22 19.21
N ASP A 75 2.10 -13.32 19.09
CA ASP A 75 2.50 -14.66 19.53
C ASP A 75 3.33 -15.43 18.49
N MET A 76 3.76 -14.77 17.41
CA MET A 76 4.47 -15.37 16.27
C MET A 76 3.66 -16.42 15.51
N SER A 77 2.33 -16.41 15.63
CA SER A 77 1.44 -17.18 14.75
C SER A 77 1.25 -16.48 13.40
N GLU A 78 1.29 -17.25 12.31
CA GLU A 78 1.05 -16.74 10.96
C GLU A 78 -0.45 -16.54 10.71
N LYS A 79 -0.83 -15.37 10.19
CA LYS A 79 -2.21 -15.07 9.80
C LYS A 79 -2.53 -15.72 8.45
N GLN A 80 -3.65 -16.42 8.39
CA GLN A 80 -4.13 -17.05 7.16
C GLN A 80 -4.59 -15.98 6.16
N THR A 81 -4.07 -16.01 4.93
CA THR A 81 -4.33 -15.03 3.86
C THR A 81 -5.42 -15.48 2.89
#